data_AF-A0A960LA59-F1
#
_entry.id   AF-A0A960LA59-F1
#
_cell.length_a   1.000
_cell.length_b   1.000
_cell.length_c   1.000
_cell.angle_alpha   90.00
_cell.angle_beta   90.00
_cell.angle_gamma   90.00
#
_symmetry.space_group_name_H-M   'P 1'
#
loop_
_entity.id
_entity.type
_entity.pdbx_description
1 polymer ?
#
loop_
_entity_poly.entity_id
_entity_poly.type
_entity_poly.pdbx_seq_one_letter_code
_entity_poly.pdbx_strand_id
1 'polypeptide(L)'
;MRVKCPPVETFDEELSVLVRDMVETMHAAPGVGLAAPQVGIEQRVAVVDVSVGEDPEQLFVFINPVILSEAGRETDVEGCLSLPNISDKVTRPYRISVAAQDVEGNAFEMEADDWLARAICHEIDHLDGVLFVDHLRGLRRERAKRHLKKLAKEAETREESP
;
A
#
# COMPACT_ATOMS: atom_id res chain seq x y z
N MET A 1 2.78 -10.53 -1.01
CA MET A 1 1.55 -9.72 -1.18
C MET A 1 0.21 -10.39 -0.82
N ARG A 2 0.11 -11.71 -0.55
CA ARG A 2 -1.16 -12.35 -0.10
C ARG A 2 -1.14 -12.80 1.36
N VAL A 3 -0.01 -12.60 2.02
CA VAL A 3 0.25 -12.94 3.42
C VAL A 3 0.15 -11.65 4.21
N LYS A 4 -0.50 -11.72 5.37
CA LYS A 4 -0.54 -10.60 6.33
C LYS A 4 0.85 -10.42 6.93
N CYS A 5 1.39 -9.21 6.84
CA CYS A 5 2.70 -8.89 7.38
C CYS A 5 2.69 -8.90 8.91
N PRO A 6 3.71 -9.52 9.55
CA PRO A 6 3.91 -9.42 10.99
C PRO A 6 4.22 -7.97 11.41
N PRO A 7 3.90 -7.60 12.67
CA PRO A 7 4.28 -6.29 13.18
C PRO A 7 5.81 -6.13 13.25
N VAL A 8 6.27 -4.90 13.08
CA VAL A 8 7.66 -4.51 13.33
C VAL A 8 7.86 -4.35 14.84
N GLU A 9 8.83 -5.06 15.40
CA GLU A 9 9.17 -5.01 16.83
C GLU A 9 10.50 -4.29 17.11
N THR A 10 11.37 -4.19 16.09
CA THR A 10 12.71 -3.59 16.19
C THR A 10 12.79 -2.35 15.32
N PHE A 11 13.23 -1.24 15.91
CA PHE A 11 13.40 0.06 15.25
C PHE A 11 14.89 0.40 15.22
N ASP A 12 15.56 -0.06 14.17
CA ASP A 12 17.01 0.05 13.99
C ASP A 12 17.38 0.70 12.65
N GLU A 13 18.67 0.71 12.35
CA GLU A 13 19.18 1.28 11.09
C GLU A 13 18.68 0.48 9.87
N GLU A 14 18.45 -0.83 9.99
CA GLU A 14 17.93 -1.64 8.87
C GLU A 14 16.52 -1.20 8.49
N LEU A 15 15.65 -0.95 9.48
CA LEU A 15 14.33 -0.37 9.25
C LEU A 15 14.43 1.03 8.59
N SER A 16 15.39 1.84 9.05
CA SER A 16 15.60 3.18 8.50
C SER A 16 16.07 3.15 7.04
N VAL A 17 16.95 2.21 6.68
CA VAL A 17 17.36 1.95 5.30
C VAL A 17 16.16 1.49 4.46
N LEU A 18 15.38 0.52 4.95
CA LEU A 18 14.19 0.03 4.27
C LEU A 18 13.22 1.17 3.91
N VAL A 19 12.90 2.03 4.88
CA VAL A 19 11.99 3.16 4.66
C VAL A 19 12.55 4.09 3.57
N ARG A 20 13.84 4.44 3.60
CA ARG A 20 14.46 5.29 2.57
C ARG A 20 14.38 4.65 1.19
N ASP A 21 14.75 3.38 1.06
CA ASP A 21 14.72 2.65 -0.21
C ASP A 21 13.29 2.54 -0.77
N MET A 22 12.29 2.37 0.11
CA MET A 22 10.88 2.37 -0.26
C MET A 22 10.41 3.73 -0.79
N VAL A 23 10.81 4.84 -0.15
CA VAL A 23 10.48 6.19 -0.63
C VAL A 23 11.11 6.44 -2.00
N GLU A 24 12.39 6.12 -2.17
CA GLU A 24 13.07 6.27 -3.46
C GLU A 24 12.39 5.43 -4.56
N THR A 25 12.01 4.20 -4.24
CA THR A 25 11.29 3.30 -5.17
C THR A 25 9.92 3.87 -5.54
N MET A 26 9.17 4.38 -4.56
CA MET A 26 7.85 4.98 -4.78
C MET A 26 7.94 6.19 -5.72
N HIS A 27 8.89 7.09 -5.48
CA HIS A 27 9.10 8.29 -6.29
C HIS A 27 9.64 7.97 -7.69
N ALA A 28 10.45 6.91 -7.85
CA ALA A 28 10.92 6.46 -9.16
C ALA A 28 9.80 5.86 -10.03
N ALA A 29 8.75 5.32 -9.42
CA ALA A 29 7.61 4.69 -10.08
C ALA A 29 6.36 5.59 -10.21
N PRO A 30 6.55 6.92 -10.22
CA PRO A 30 5.61 7.97 -9.80
C PRO A 30 4.34 7.48 -9.06
N GLY A 31 4.52 6.70 -8.00
CA GLY A 31 3.43 6.19 -7.17
C GLY A 31 3.10 7.14 -6.02
N VAL A 32 1.86 7.07 -5.51
CA VAL A 32 1.41 7.82 -4.32
C VAL A 32 1.58 7.04 -3.02
N GLY A 33 1.92 5.75 -3.10
CA GLY A 33 2.06 4.86 -1.95
C GLY A 33 2.84 3.60 -2.31
N LEU A 34 3.49 3.03 -1.30
CA LEU A 34 4.20 1.76 -1.38
C LEU A 34 4.24 1.06 -0.02
N ALA A 35 3.83 -0.21 0.00
CA ALA A 35 3.94 -1.11 1.14
C ALA A 35 5.12 -2.09 0.96
N ALA A 36 5.84 -2.38 2.05
CA ALA A 36 6.98 -3.32 2.06
C ALA A 36 6.73 -4.67 1.34
N PRO A 37 5.56 -5.34 1.46
CA PRO A 37 5.32 -6.60 0.74
C PRO A 37 5.31 -6.46 -0.79
N GLN A 38 5.23 -5.24 -1.34
CA GLN A 38 5.34 -5.00 -2.79
C GLN A 38 6.78 -5.03 -3.29
N VAL A 39 7.75 -4.82 -2.39
CA VAL A 39 9.20 -4.98 -2.65
C VAL A 39 9.76 -6.29 -2.08
N GLY A 40 8.88 -7.23 -1.74
CA GLY A 40 9.25 -8.57 -1.28
C GLY A 40 9.62 -8.67 0.20
N ILE A 41 9.34 -7.64 1.00
CA ILE A 41 9.68 -7.60 2.42
C ILE A 41 8.42 -7.75 3.25
N GLU A 42 8.35 -8.82 4.05
CA GLU A 42 7.19 -9.12 4.90
C GLU A 42 7.25 -8.36 6.23
N GLN A 43 7.22 -7.04 6.18
CA GLN A 43 7.12 -6.18 7.37
C GLN A 43 5.92 -5.23 7.26
N ARG A 44 5.34 -4.86 8.40
CA ARG A 44 4.18 -3.95 8.46
C ARG A 44 4.60 -2.49 8.31
N VAL A 45 5.17 -2.14 7.15
CA VAL A 45 5.70 -0.80 6.81
C VAL A 45 5.07 -0.31 5.50
N ALA A 46 4.55 0.92 5.52
CA ALA A 46 4.05 1.60 4.33
C ALA A 46 4.55 3.05 4.28
N VAL A 47 4.75 3.56 3.07
CA VAL A 47 5.04 4.98 2.80
C VAL A 47 3.98 5.53 1.85
N VAL A 48 3.56 6.77 2.06
CA VAL A 48 2.53 7.46 1.27
C VAL A 48 2.99 8.88 1.01
N ASP A 49 2.88 9.34 -0.23
CA ASP A 49 3.14 10.72 -0.63
C ASP A 49 2.22 11.11 -1.79
N VAL A 50 1.15 11.83 -1.46
CA VAL A 50 0.16 12.27 -2.46
C VAL A 50 0.65 13.48 -3.28
N SER A 51 1.74 14.13 -2.86
CA SER A 51 2.41 15.19 -3.63
C SER A 51 3.38 14.63 -4.68
N VAL A 52 3.69 13.33 -4.62
CA VAL A 52 4.61 12.65 -5.55
C VAL A 52 6.00 13.31 -5.55
N GLY A 53 6.51 13.63 -4.34
CA GLY A 53 7.82 14.25 -4.15
C GLY A 53 7.87 15.77 -4.38
N GLU A 54 6.74 16.41 -4.64
CA GLU A 54 6.67 17.87 -4.77
C GLU A 54 6.68 18.60 -3.41
N ASP A 55 6.13 17.97 -2.37
CA ASP A 55 6.02 18.53 -1.01
C ASP A 55 6.47 17.50 0.05
N PRO A 56 7.66 17.68 0.66
CA PRO A 56 8.15 16.81 1.73
C PRO A 56 7.23 16.72 2.94
N GLU A 57 6.38 17.71 3.20
CA GLU A 57 5.41 17.69 4.32
C GLU A 57 4.26 16.69 4.08
N GLN A 58 4.11 16.19 2.85
CA GLN A 58 3.11 15.18 2.48
C GLN A 58 3.66 13.77 2.37
N LEU A 59 4.94 13.57 2.71
CA LEU A 59 5.51 12.24 2.85
C LEU A 59 5.23 11.70 4.26
N PHE A 60 4.46 10.62 4.31
CA PHE A 60 4.10 9.93 5.54
C PHE A 60 4.68 8.52 5.57
N VAL A 61 5.27 8.15 6.71
CA VAL A 61 5.77 6.81 7.00
C VAL A 61 4.87 6.18 8.06
N PHE A 62 4.38 4.99 7.78
CA PHE A 62 3.48 4.25 8.65
C PHE A 62 4.07 2.89 9.00
N ILE A 63 4.56 2.75 10.23
CA ILE A 63 4.95 1.46 10.78
C ILE A 63 3.83 0.96 11.70
N ASN A 64 3.49 -0.31 11.56
CA ASN A 64 2.39 -0.95 12.29
C ASN A 64 1.02 -0.23 12.19
N PRO A 65 0.60 0.33 11.03
CA PRO A 65 -0.64 1.11 10.98
C PRO A 65 -1.89 0.29 11.29
N VAL A 66 -2.84 0.96 11.95
CA VAL A 66 -4.19 0.48 12.29
C VAL A 66 -5.20 1.61 12.08
N ILE A 67 -6.22 1.36 11.27
CA ILE A 67 -7.36 2.28 11.13
C ILE A 67 -8.19 2.22 12.42
N LEU A 68 -8.33 3.36 13.11
CA LEU A 68 -9.08 3.50 14.35
C LEU A 68 -10.57 3.77 14.10
N SER A 69 -10.87 4.58 13.09
CA SER A 69 -12.25 4.91 12.71
C SER A 69 -12.35 5.30 11.24
N GLU A 70 -13.55 5.15 10.69
CA GLU A 70 -13.88 5.43 9.29
C GLU A 70 -15.17 6.25 9.22
N ALA A 71 -15.22 7.21 8.30
CA ALA A 71 -16.42 8.01 8.05
C ALA A 71 -16.60 8.33 6.56
N GLY A 72 -17.87 8.43 6.13
CA GLY A 72 -18.23 8.67 4.74
C GLY A 72 -17.83 7.53 3.82
N ARG A 73 -18.18 7.64 2.54
CA ARG A 73 -17.73 6.72 1.49
C ARG A 73 -17.54 7.46 0.19
N GLU A 74 -16.50 7.09 -0.54
CA GLU A 74 -16.21 7.65 -1.84
C GLU A 74 -15.77 6.56 -2.82
N THR A 75 -16.26 6.64 -4.05
CA THR A 75 -15.89 5.72 -5.13
C THR A 75 -15.09 6.46 -6.18
N ASP A 76 -13.81 6.11 -6.29
CA ASP A 76 -12.93 6.63 -7.33
C ASP A 76 -11.98 5.54 -7.86
N VAL A 77 -11.21 5.86 -8.89
CA VAL A 77 -10.29 4.95 -9.58
C VAL A 77 -9.05 4.71 -8.73
N GLU A 78 -8.72 3.44 -8.51
CA GLU A 78 -7.43 3.02 -7.95
C GLU A 78 -6.62 2.26 -9.00
N GLY A 79 -5.30 2.43 -8.95
CA GLY A 79 -4.31 1.57 -9.57
C GLY A 79 -3.37 1.03 -8.48
N CYS A 80 -2.41 0.18 -8.87
CA CYS A 80 -1.41 -0.36 -7.96
C CYS A 80 -0.13 -0.67 -8.75
N LEU A 81 1.03 -0.26 -8.23
CA LEU A 81 2.33 -0.52 -8.86
C LEU A 81 2.59 -2.02 -9.09
N SER A 82 2.08 -2.86 -8.18
CA SER A 82 2.20 -4.32 -8.30
C SER A 82 1.23 -4.97 -9.27
N LEU A 83 0.24 -4.21 -9.80
CA LEU A 83 -0.77 -4.67 -10.75
C LEU A 83 -0.78 -3.77 -12.00
N PRO A 84 0.30 -3.79 -12.80
CA PRO A 84 0.44 -2.88 -13.94
C PRO A 84 -0.71 -3.07 -14.92
N ASN A 85 -1.21 -1.96 -15.47
CA ASN A 85 -2.31 -1.89 -16.44
C ASN A 85 -3.69 -2.33 -15.90
N ILE A 86 -3.86 -2.42 -14.58
CA ILE A 86 -5.18 -2.61 -13.96
C ILE A 86 -5.53 -1.36 -13.16
N SER A 87 -6.64 -0.73 -13.54
CA SER A 87 -7.26 0.33 -12.75
C SER A 87 -8.77 0.18 -12.81
N ASP A 88 -9.45 0.39 -11.69
CA ASP A 88 -10.91 0.29 -11.60
C ASP A 88 -11.43 1.10 -10.40
N LYS A 89 -12.74 1.31 -10.36
CA LYS A 89 -13.39 2.09 -9.30
C LYS A 89 -13.55 1.27 -8.03
N VAL A 90 -13.01 1.77 -6.92
CA VAL A 90 -13.06 1.18 -5.59
C VAL A 90 -13.72 2.14 -4.61
N THR A 91 -14.63 1.63 -3.79
CA THR A 91 -15.30 2.40 -2.74
C THR A 91 -14.51 2.30 -1.44
N ARG A 92 -13.95 3.41 -0.97
CA ARG A 92 -13.22 3.55 0.30
C ARG A 92 -13.97 4.45 1.30
N PRO A 93 -13.64 4.42 2.60
CA PRO A 93 -13.98 5.50 3.51
C PRO A 93 -13.49 6.85 2.96
N TYR A 94 -14.27 7.91 3.14
CA TYR A 94 -13.85 9.25 2.71
C TYR A 94 -12.91 9.89 3.73
N ARG A 95 -13.10 9.59 5.01
CA ARG A 95 -12.21 9.98 6.10
C ARG A 95 -11.83 8.79 6.95
N ILE A 96 -10.62 8.81 7.48
CA ILE A 96 -10.13 7.84 8.47
C ILE A 96 -9.39 8.55 9.58
N SER A 97 -9.34 7.92 10.75
CA SER A 97 -8.31 8.14 11.76
C SER A 97 -7.43 6.89 11.80
N VAL A 98 -6.11 7.07 11.80
CA VAL A 98 -5.13 5.98 11.79
C VAL A 98 -4.12 6.19 12.90
N ALA A 99 -3.81 5.12 13.63
CA ALA A 99 -2.68 5.04 14.55
C ALA A 99 -1.54 4.30 13.87
N ALA A 100 -0.30 4.76 14.08
CA ALA A 100 0.91 4.12 13.58
C ALA A 100 2.12 4.51 14.45
N GLN A 101 3.29 4.03 14.05
CA GLN A 101 4.58 4.43 14.58
C GLN A 101 5.43 5.05 13.46
N ASP A 102 6.28 5.99 13.82
CA ASP A 102 7.30 6.52 12.92
C ASP A 102 8.54 5.59 12.85
N VAL A 103 9.55 5.99 12.07
CA VAL A 103 10.79 5.22 11.88
C VAL A 103 11.61 5.03 13.17
N GLU A 104 11.41 5.90 14.16
CA GLU A 104 12.05 5.81 15.47
C GLU A 104 11.21 5.01 16.49
N GLY A 105 10.00 4.61 16.10
CA GLY A 105 9.07 3.85 16.93
C GLY A 105 8.13 4.69 17.78
N ASN A 106 8.15 6.02 17.63
CA ASN A 106 7.23 6.90 18.34
C ASN A 106 5.82 6.72 17.78
N ALA A 107 4.85 6.47 18.68
CA ALA A 107 3.46 6.34 18.28
C ALA A 107 2.86 7.70 17.92
N PHE A 108 2.04 7.73 16.88
CA PHE A 108 1.26 8.89 16.48
C PHE A 108 -0.12 8.47 15.98
N GLU A 109 -1.03 9.44 15.96
CA GLU A 109 -2.34 9.33 15.32
C GLU A 109 -2.50 10.47 14.32
N MET A 110 -3.14 10.21 13.18
CA MET A 110 -3.54 11.25 12.24
C MET A 110 -4.97 11.04 11.74
N GLU A 111 -5.61 12.15 11.37
CA GLU A 111 -6.79 12.14 10.53
C GLU A 111 -6.37 12.35 9.08
N ALA A 112 -7.00 11.61 8.17
CA ALA A 112 -6.82 11.78 6.74
C ALA A 112 -8.18 11.75 6.04
N ASP A 113 -8.31 12.49 4.96
CA ASP A 113 -9.47 12.45 4.09
C ASP A 113 -9.10 12.42 2.60
N ASP A 114 -10.12 12.27 1.76
CA ASP A 114 -10.01 12.32 0.30
C ASP A 114 -8.92 11.35 -0.22
N TRP A 115 -8.02 11.84 -1.07
CA TRP A 115 -6.94 11.08 -1.67
C TRP A 115 -5.97 10.46 -0.66
N LEU A 116 -5.66 11.16 0.43
CA LEU A 116 -4.74 10.64 1.44
C LEU A 116 -5.36 9.45 2.18
N ALA A 117 -6.64 9.56 2.58
CA ALA A 117 -7.35 8.44 3.20
C ALA A 117 -7.42 7.22 2.29
N ARG A 118 -7.67 7.43 0.98
CA ARG A 118 -7.68 6.36 -0.02
C ARG A 118 -6.32 5.66 -0.14
N ALA A 119 -5.23 6.43 -0.24
CA ALA A 119 -3.88 5.89 -0.35
C ALA A 119 -3.52 5.07 0.91
N ILE A 120 -3.77 5.61 2.11
CA ILE A 120 -3.50 4.90 3.37
C ILE A 120 -4.31 3.59 3.45
N CYS A 121 -5.60 3.61 3.10
CA CYS A 121 -6.42 2.39 3.07
C CYS A 121 -5.85 1.34 2.09
N HIS A 122 -5.35 1.79 0.94
CA HIS A 122 -4.75 0.91 -0.07
C HIS A 122 -3.47 0.25 0.45
N GLU A 123 -2.58 1.03 1.07
CA GLU A 123 -1.33 0.49 1.59
C GLU A 123 -1.55 -0.43 2.81
N ILE A 124 -2.50 -0.10 3.70
CA ILE A 124 -2.87 -0.99 4.81
C ILE A 124 -3.44 -2.32 4.30
N ASP A 125 -4.26 -2.31 3.23
CA ASP A 125 -4.72 -3.54 2.58
C ASP A 125 -3.54 -4.42 2.16
N HIS A 126 -2.49 -3.84 1.56
CA HIS A 126 -1.28 -4.59 1.18
C HIS A 126 -0.61 -5.26 2.37
N LEU A 127 -0.53 -4.56 3.51
CA LEU A 127 0.01 -5.11 4.76
C LEU A 127 -0.85 -6.24 5.34
N ASP A 128 -2.14 -6.26 5.01
CA ASP A 128 -3.08 -7.32 5.40
C ASP A 128 -3.24 -8.42 4.31
N GLY A 129 -2.46 -8.37 3.24
CA GLY A 129 -2.49 -9.35 2.14
C GLY A 129 -3.71 -9.21 1.21
N VAL A 130 -4.39 -8.06 1.28
CA VAL A 130 -5.54 -7.68 0.47
C VAL A 130 -5.06 -6.84 -0.71
N LEU A 131 -5.63 -7.07 -1.90
CA LEU A 131 -5.39 -6.24 -3.08
C LEU A 131 -6.66 -5.48 -3.41
N PHE A 132 -6.55 -4.27 -3.99
CA PHE A 132 -7.73 -3.46 -4.31
C PHE A 132 -8.76 -4.21 -5.18
N VAL A 133 -8.30 -5.13 -6.03
CA VAL A 133 -9.15 -5.95 -6.90
C VAL A 133 -10.10 -6.89 -6.13
N ASP A 134 -9.84 -7.14 -4.84
CA ASP A 134 -10.73 -7.91 -3.98
C ASP A 134 -11.97 -7.14 -3.54
N HIS A 135 -11.93 -5.81 -3.58
CA HIS A 135 -13.08 -4.94 -3.35
C HIS A 135 -14.00 -4.83 -4.58
N LEU A 136 -13.53 -5.26 -5.76
CA LEU A 136 -14.34 -5.28 -6.99
C LEU A 136 -15.46 -6.31 -6.92
N ARG A 137 -16.51 -6.11 -7.73
CA ARG A 137 -17.68 -7.01 -7.78
C ARG A 137 -17.99 -7.49 -9.19
N GLY A 138 -18.62 -8.67 -9.27
CA GLY A 138 -19.08 -9.27 -10.53
C GLY A 138 -17.98 -9.48 -11.56
N LEU A 139 -18.30 -9.20 -12.82
CA LEU A 139 -17.42 -9.40 -13.98
C LEU A 139 -16.07 -8.68 -13.86
N ARG A 140 -16.01 -7.55 -13.16
CA ARG A 140 -14.77 -6.79 -12.93
C ARG A 140 -13.78 -7.57 -12.09
N ARG A 141 -14.25 -8.13 -10.96
CA ARG A 141 -13.45 -9.00 -10.09
C ARG A 141 -12.99 -10.26 -10.83
N GLU A 142 -13.87 -10.87 -11.62
CA GLU A 142 -13.49 -12.05 -12.40
C GLU A 142 -12.39 -11.76 -13.42
N ARG A 143 -12.48 -10.63 -14.13
CA ARG A 143 -11.45 -10.20 -15.08
C ARG A 143 -10.12 -9.94 -14.39
N ALA A 144 -10.13 -9.23 -13.26
CA ALA A 144 -8.94 -8.99 -12.45
C ALA A 144 -8.30 -10.30 -11.96
N LYS A 145 -9.10 -11.26 -11.46
CA LYS A 145 -8.61 -12.58 -11.04
C LYS A 145 -7.95 -13.36 -12.17
N ARG A 146 -8.51 -13.32 -13.39
CA ARG A 146 -7.89 -13.97 -14.56
C ARG A 146 -6.54 -13.32 -14.91
N HIS A 147 -6.47 -11.99 -14.85
CA HIS A 147 -5.22 -11.27 -15.10
C HIS A 147 -4.16 -11.60 -14.04
N LEU A 148 -4.52 -11.60 -12.75
CA LEU A 148 -3.63 -12.02 -11.66
C LEU A 148 -3.06 -13.42 -11.86
N LYS A 149 -3.89 -14.39 -12.25
CA LYS A 149 -3.43 -15.76 -12.54
C LYS A 149 -2.42 -15.80 -13.70
N LYS A 150 -2.59 -14.94 -14.70
CA LYS A 150 -1.65 -14.83 -15.83
C LYS A 150 -0.31 -14.27 -15.35
N LEU A 151 -0.33 -13.19 -14.57
CA LEU A 151 0.88 -12.58 -14.01
C LEU A 151 1.65 -13.56 -13.10
N ALA A 152 0.94 -14.28 -12.22
CA ALA A 152 1.57 -15.29 -11.35
C ALA A 152 2.28 -16.37 -12.16
N LYS A 153 1.62 -16.90 -13.20
CA LYS A 153 2.22 -17.90 -14.09
C LYS A 153 3.45 -17.36 -14.82
N GLU A 154 3.41 -16.10 -15.30
CA GLU A 154 4.52 -15.46 -15.99
C GLU A 154 5.72 -15.20 -15.06
N ALA A 155 5.48 -14.86 -13.79
CA ALA A 155 6.51 -14.74 -12.78
C ALA A 155 7.20 -16.09 -12.48
N GLU A 156 6.41 -17.15 -12.28
CA GLU A 156 6.92 -18.52 -12.13
C GLU A 156 7.81 -18.94 -13.32
N THR A 157 7.39 -18.63 -14.56
CA THR A 157 8.19 -18.99 -15.75
C THR A 157 9.49 -18.18 -15.88
N ARG A 158 9.54 -16.96 -15.34
CA ARG A 158 10.75 -16.12 -15.34
C ARG A 158 11.74 -16.58 -14.27
N GLU A 159 11.27 -17.02 -13.11
CA GLU A 159 12.11 -17.59 -12.05
C GLU A 159 12.70 -18.95 -12.45
N GLU A 160 12.04 -19.70 -13.32
CA GLU A 160 12.52 -20.97 -13.87
C GLU A 160 13.46 -20.82 -15.09
N SER A 161 13.66 -19.60 -15.60
CA SER A 161 14.57 -19.33 -16.72
C SER A 161 15.97 -18.97 -16.19
N PRO A 162 17.02 -19.75 -16.54
CA PRO A 162 18.37 -19.58 -16.00
C PRO A 162 19.10 -18.31 -16.47
#